data_AF-A0A973L8V3-F1
#
_entry.id   AF-A0A973L8V3-F1
#
_cell.length_a   1.000
_cell.length_b   1.000
_cell.length_c   1.000
_cell.angle_alpha   90.00
_cell.angle_beta   90.00
_cell.angle_gamma   90.00
#
_symmetry.space_group_name_H-M   'P 1'
#
loop_
_entity.id
_entity.type
_entity.pdbx_description
1 polymer ?
#
loop_
_entity_poly.entity_id
_entity_poly.type
_entity_poly.pdbx_seq_one_letter_code
_entity_poly.pdbx_strand_id
1 'polypeptide(L)' 'IVYSCNGQTNQQWNLNSNGTITGVQSGLCLDVTGSSTANGALVELWTCNGGSNQQWTLG' A
#
# COMPACT_ATOMS: atom_id res chain seq x y z
N ILE A 1 -3.07 5.78 -8.57
CA ILE A 1 -3.09 5.84 -10.06
C ILE A 1 -2.46 4.58 -10.63
N VAL A 2 -2.85 4.15 -11.83
CA VAL A 2 -2.11 3.12 -12.58
C VAL A 2 -1.40 3.81 -13.73
N TYR A 3 -0.15 3.43 -13.97
CA TYR A 3 0.69 4.02 -15.01
C TYR A 3 1.53 2.93 -15.67
N SER A 4 1.96 3.18 -16.90
CA SER A 4 2.82 2.24 -17.64
C SER A 4 4.06 1.87 -16.82
N CYS A 5 4.43 0.59 -16.86
CA CYS A 5 5.63 0.10 -16.20
C CYS A 5 6.85 0.84 -16.76
N ASN A 6 7.55 1.57 -15.90
CA ASN A 6 8.68 2.41 -16.29
C ASN A 6 9.98 2.08 -15.53
N GLY A 7 9.95 1.08 -14.65
CA GLY A 7 11.10 0.62 -13.87
C GLY A 7 11.50 1.52 -12.71
N GLN A 8 10.85 2.66 -12.50
CA GLN A 8 11.15 3.59 -11.41
C GLN A 8 10.73 3.00 -10.05
N THR A 9 11.41 3.42 -8.99
CA THR A 9 11.23 2.87 -7.63
C THR A 9 9.86 3.19 -7.02
N ASN A 10 9.13 4.17 -7.54
CA ASN A 10 7.76 4.48 -7.12
C ASN A 10 6.72 3.47 -7.65
N GLN A 11 7.13 2.53 -8.51
CA GLN A 11 6.30 1.41 -8.96
C GLN A 11 6.77 0.07 -8.39
N GLN A 12 7.73 0.08 -7.46
CA GLN A 12 8.28 -1.11 -6.83
C GLN A 12 7.76 -1.23 -5.40
N TRP A 13 7.48 -2.46 -4.96
CA TRP A 13 6.79 -2.75 -3.71
C TRP A 13 7.51 -3.85 -2.94
N ASN A 14 7.67 -3.67 -1.63
CA ASN A 14 8.09 -4.72 -0.71
C ASN A 14 6.85 -5.38 -0.10
N LEU A 15 6.79 -6.71 -0.18
CA LEU A 15 5.77 -7.51 0.50
C LEU A 15 6.38 -8.02 1.81
N ASN A 16 5.93 -7.47 2.93
CA ASN A 16 6.55 -7.70 4.22
C ASN A 16 5.90 -8.89 4.94
N SER A 17 6.69 -9.61 5.74
CA SER A 17 6.20 -10.78 6.51
C SER A 17 5.17 -10.43 7.58
N ASN A 18 5.07 -9.15 7.96
CA ASN A 18 4.08 -8.65 8.92
C ASN A 18 2.73 -8.30 8.28
N GLY A 19 2.55 -8.53 6.98
CA GLY A 19 1.30 -8.28 6.24
C GLY A 19 1.21 -6.92 5.56
N THR A 20 2.14 -6.00 5.81
CA THR A 20 2.13 -4.71 5.10
C THR A 20 2.76 -4.83 3.71
N ILE A 21 2.32 -3.95 2.81
CA ILE A 21 2.99 -3.70 1.53
C ILE A 21 3.57 -2.29 1.59
N THR A 22 4.87 -2.12 1.37
CA THR A 22 5.51 -0.79 1.37
C THR A 22 6.04 -0.40 0.00
N GLY A 23 5.92 0.89 -0.35
CA GLY A 23 6.53 1.43 -1.56
C GLY A 23 8.05 1.54 -1.40
N VAL A 24 8.83 1.06 -2.37
CA VAL A 24 10.30 1.09 -2.30
C VAL A 24 10.83 2.52 -2.28
N GLN A 25 10.22 3.44 -3.06
CA GLN A 25 10.64 4.84 -3.06
C GLN A 25 10.29 5.59 -1.77
N SER A 26 9.06 5.41 -1.26
CA SER A 26 8.52 6.23 -0.17
C SER A 26 8.79 5.66 1.22
N GLY A 27 8.95 4.33 1.33
CA GLY A 27 8.94 3.63 2.62
C GLY A 27 7.58 3.59 3.32
N LEU A 28 6.53 4.14 2.68
CA LEU A 28 5.17 4.21 3.22
C LEU A 28 4.37 2.94 2.91
N CYS A 29 3.37 2.65 3.74
CA CYS A 29 2.50 1.50 3.60
C CYS A 29 1.36 1.76 2.61
N LEU A 30 0.95 0.73 1.87
CA LEU A 30 -0.30 0.68 1.14
C LEU A 30 -1.46 0.68 2.15
N ASP A 31 -2.30 1.71 2.11
CA ASP A 31 -3.27 2.03 3.15
C ASP A 31 -4.65 2.26 2.53
N VAL A 32 -5.72 1.74 3.15
CA VAL A 32 -7.09 2.14 2.80
C VAL A 32 -7.50 3.40 3.57
N THR A 33 -7.75 4.48 2.83
CA THR A 33 -8.00 5.82 3.37
C THR A 33 -9.10 5.82 4.44
N GLY A 34 -8.77 6.36 5.61
CA GLY A 34 -9.68 6.47 6.74
C GLY A 34 -10.15 5.12 7.30
N SER A 35 -9.46 4.01 6.98
CA SER A 35 -9.88 2.65 7.34
C SER A 35 -11.28 2.27 6.84
N SER A 36 -11.71 2.88 5.74
CA SER A 36 -13.04 2.61 5.17
C SER A 36 -13.16 1.17 4.68
N THR A 37 -14.27 0.53 4.99
CA THR A 37 -14.64 -0.81 4.47
C THR A 37 -15.69 -0.74 3.35
N ALA A 38 -16.09 0.47 2.97
CA ALA A 38 -17.09 0.67 1.92
C ALA A 38 -16.49 0.39 0.53
N ASN A 39 -17.34 -0.09 -0.39
CA ASN A 39 -16.96 -0.22 -1.79
C ASN A 39 -16.53 1.13 -2.37
N GLY A 40 -15.42 1.14 -3.11
CA GLY A 40 -14.83 2.36 -3.66
C GLY A 40 -13.95 3.14 -2.68
N ALA A 41 -13.67 2.59 -1.49
CA ALA A 41 -12.63 3.13 -0.62
C ALA A 41 -11.31 3.28 -1.40
N LEU A 42 -10.67 4.44 -1.23
CA LEU A 42 -9.43 4.75 -1.92
C LEU A 42 -8.25 4.10 -1.21
N VAL A 43 -7.22 3.79 -2.00
CA VAL A 43 -5.93 3.32 -1.50
C VAL A 43 -4.90 4.42 -1.66
N GLU A 44 -4.11 4.65 -0.63
CA GLU A 44 -3.07 5.67 -0.56
C GLU A 44 -1.75 5.14 -0.01
N LEU A 45 -0.74 6.01 0.04
CA LEU A 45 0.51 5.76 0.74
C LEU A 45 0.49 6.54 2.04
N TRP A 46 0.54 5.82 3.17
CA TRP A 46 0.50 6.43 4.50
C TRP A 46 1.59 5.89 5.41
N THR A 47 1.93 6.65 6.45
CA THR A 47 2.86 6.21 7.49
C THR A 47 2.40 4.87 8.05
N CYS A 48 3.29 3.89 8.03
CA CYS A 48 3.02 2.57 8.60
C CYS A 48 2.70 2.70 10.09
N ASN A 49 1.52 2.23 10.51
CA ASN A 49 1.02 2.43 11.86
C ASN A 49 0.44 1.15 12.51
N GLY A 50 0.48 0.02 11.79
CA GLY A 50 -0.02 -1.26 12.30
C GLY A 50 -1.55 -1.41 12.25
N GLY A 51 -2.26 -0.45 11.66
CA GLY A 51 -3.69 -0.54 11.41
C GLY A 51 -4.04 -1.71 10.49
N SER A 52 -5.23 -2.29 10.69
CA SER A 52 -5.74 -3.38 9.86
C SER A 52 -5.96 -2.95 8.40
N ASN A 53 -6.20 -1.66 8.17
CA ASN A 53 -6.31 -1.04 6.84
C ASN A 53 -4.98 -0.98 6.06
N GLN A 54 -3.88 -1.41 6.67
CA GLN A 54 -2.55 -1.54 6.04
C GLN A 54 -2.11 -3.01 5.90
N GLN A 55 -2.99 -3.98 6.19
CA GLN A 55 -2.70 -5.41 6.14
C GLN A 55 -3.32 -6.05 4.91
N TRP A 56 -2.50 -6.73 4.11
CA TRP A 56 -2.88 -7.29 2.83
C TRP A 56 -2.47 -8.76 2.74
N THR A 57 -3.31 -9.57 2.10
CA THR A 57 -2.97 -10.94 1.72
C THR A 57 -2.84 -11.00 0.21
N LEU A 58 -1.75 -11.58 -0.28
CA LEU A 58 -1.60 -11.88 -1.70
C LEU A 58 -2.31 -13.19 -2.00
N GLY A 59 -3.29 -13.15 -2.90
CA GLY A 59 -4.05 -14.31 -3.37
C GLY A 59 -3.44 -14.98 -4.59
#